data_AF-A0A553N8H8-F1
#
_entry.id   AF-A0A553N8H8-F1
#
_cell.length_a   1.000
_cell.length_b   1.000
_cell.length_c   1.000
_cell.angle_alpha   90.00
_cell.angle_beta   90.00
_cell.angle_gamma   90.00
#
_symmetry.space_group_name_H-M   'P 1'
#
loop_
_entity.id
_entity.type
_entity.pdbx_description
1 polymer ?
#
loop_
_entity_poly.entity_id
_entity_poly.type
_entity_poly.pdbx_seq_one_letter_code
_entity_poly.pdbx_strand_id
1 'polypeptide(L)'
;SYNFPTTASAIGDTTTHLSNQCYTICFRQELGKCGICFGTAIPGGAATMDQGSFGLSIPPAAALTGSQDLGCSNDYLQIPGAERDAASPNNFEVGTVGAIAHERICGRFFGFAAIAGVIGAANNDESICTQQRPFRVIFKTDADEMTGAASPETNEAEGFPGGIIGFLLNFALQDC
;
A
#
# COMPACT_ATOMS: atom_id res chain seq x y z
N SER A 1 -4.38 -2.33 10.10
CA SER A 1 -4.41 -3.79 10.18
C SER A 1 -5.27 -4.28 11.32
N TYR A 2 -5.61 -5.57 11.30
CA TYR A 2 -5.70 -6.32 12.55
C TYR A 2 -4.25 -6.54 13.04
N ASN A 3 -3.89 -6.05 14.23
CA ASN A 3 -2.65 -6.36 14.99
C ASN A 3 -1.38 -5.48 14.84
N PHE A 4 -1.39 -4.30 14.20
CA PHE A 4 -0.28 -3.35 14.38
C PHE A 4 -0.46 -2.60 15.70
N PRO A 5 0.56 -2.49 16.57
CA PRO A 5 0.48 -1.62 17.73
C PRO A 5 0.43 -0.17 17.22
N THR A 6 -0.64 0.55 17.51
CA THR A 6 -0.85 1.94 17.02
C THR A 6 0.15 2.94 17.60
N THR A 7 0.96 2.52 18.57
CA THR A 7 2.03 3.31 19.19
C THR A 7 3.42 2.81 18.81
N ALA A 8 3.53 1.82 17.92
CA ALA A 8 4.82 1.33 17.46
C ALA A 8 5.50 2.39 16.60
N SER A 9 6.80 2.58 16.80
CA SER A 9 7.66 3.43 15.95
C SER A 9 8.55 2.60 15.02
N ALA A 10 8.48 1.27 15.12
CA ALA A 10 9.20 0.32 14.30
C ALA A 10 8.38 -0.96 14.17
N ILE A 11 8.56 -1.68 13.06
CA ILE A 11 7.93 -2.97 12.80
C ILE A 11 8.97 -4.07 12.98
N GLY A 12 8.61 -5.14 13.69
CA GLY A 12 9.52 -6.27 13.91
C GLY A 12 9.53 -7.23 12.72
N ASP A 13 10.67 -7.89 12.49
CA ASP A 13 10.92 -8.77 11.34
C ASP A 13 10.01 -10.00 11.28
N THR A 14 9.37 -10.36 12.40
CA THR A 14 8.43 -11.49 12.50
C THR A 14 6.96 -11.06 12.38
N THR A 15 6.71 -9.79 12.09
CA THR A 15 5.35 -9.28 11.90
C THR A 15 4.78 -9.85 10.62
N THR A 16 3.60 -10.46 10.70
CA THR A 16 2.92 -11.01 9.54
C THR A 16 1.42 -10.72 9.58
N HIS A 17 0.81 -10.53 8.41
CA HIS A 17 -0.63 -10.47 8.24
C HIS A 17 -1.27 -11.85 8.25
N LEU A 18 -2.59 -11.89 8.40
CA LEU A 18 -3.35 -13.13 8.27
C LEU A 18 -3.55 -13.47 6.79
N SER A 19 -3.41 -14.74 6.44
CA SER A 19 -3.77 -15.29 5.13
C SER A 19 -5.29 -15.48 5.00
N ASN A 20 -5.79 -15.66 3.78
CA ASN A 20 -7.19 -15.86 3.41
C ASN A 20 -8.15 -14.79 3.96
N GLN A 21 -7.70 -13.54 3.99
CA GLN A 21 -8.53 -12.41 4.39
C GLN A 21 -9.20 -11.79 3.17
N CYS A 22 -10.47 -11.45 3.30
CA CYS A 22 -11.19 -10.65 2.31
C CYS A 22 -12.20 -9.79 3.06
N TYR A 23 -11.80 -8.59 3.45
CA TYR A 23 -12.65 -7.67 4.18
C TYR A 23 -12.58 -6.25 3.64
N THR A 24 -13.63 -5.48 3.90
CA THR A 24 -13.72 -4.07 3.50
C THR A 24 -13.67 -3.19 4.73
N ILE A 25 -12.74 -2.23 4.73
CA ILE A 25 -12.66 -1.15 5.69
C ILE A 25 -13.43 0.03 5.11
N CYS A 26 -14.42 0.53 5.85
CA CYS A 26 -15.21 1.68 5.48
C CYS A 26 -14.80 2.90 6.31
N PHE A 27 -14.60 4.04 5.65
CA PHE A 27 -14.26 5.30 6.30
C PHE A 27 -15.49 6.21 6.29
N ARG A 28 -15.73 6.86 7.43
CA ARG A 28 -16.83 7.80 7.55
C ARG A 28 -16.54 9.04 6.70
N GLN A 29 -17.51 9.42 5.89
CA GLN A 29 -17.49 10.71 5.21
C GLN A 29 -18.04 11.79 6.13
N GLU A 30 -17.29 12.88 6.28
CA GLU A 30 -17.71 14.07 7.02
C GLU A 30 -18.22 15.16 6.06
N LEU A 31 -19.04 16.08 6.57
CA LEU A 31 -19.59 17.18 5.76
C LEU A 31 -18.46 18.05 5.19
N GLY A 32 -18.56 18.41 3.91
CA GLY A 32 -17.56 19.23 3.22
C GLY A 32 -16.28 18.47 2.84
N LYS A 33 -16.20 17.17 3.13
CA LYS A 33 -15.06 16.32 2.73
C LYS A 33 -15.39 15.50 1.50
N CYS A 34 -14.59 15.68 0.46
CA CYS A 34 -14.84 15.14 -0.86
C CYS A 34 -13.84 14.07 -1.32
N GLY A 35 -12.69 13.95 -0.66
CA GLY A 35 -11.72 12.88 -0.86
C GLY A 35 -11.12 12.37 0.45
N ILE A 36 -10.28 11.35 0.35
CA ILE A 36 -9.49 10.79 1.45
C ILE A 36 -8.12 10.38 0.92
N CYS A 37 -7.06 10.65 1.68
CA CYS A 37 -5.70 10.22 1.38
C CYS A 37 -5.20 9.29 2.46
N PHE A 38 -4.45 8.27 2.05
CA PHE A 38 -3.80 7.29 2.90
C PHE A 38 -2.29 7.40 2.74
N GLY A 39 -1.55 7.29 3.84
CA GLY A 39 -0.09 7.23 3.84
C GLY A 39 0.39 6.25 4.89
N THR A 40 1.58 5.68 4.72
CA THR A 40 2.14 4.76 5.72
C THR A 40 2.39 5.47 7.04
N ALA A 41 2.17 4.78 8.17
CA ALA A 41 2.37 5.39 9.49
C ALA A 41 3.84 5.41 9.92
N ILE A 42 4.59 4.38 9.53
CA ILE A 42 6.03 4.25 9.70
C ILE A 42 6.62 4.15 8.30
N PRO A 43 7.44 5.13 7.86
CA PRO A 43 8.12 5.07 6.59
C PRO A 43 9.13 3.93 6.61
N GLY A 44 9.46 3.42 5.42
CA GLY A 44 10.47 2.40 5.21
C GLY A 44 11.10 2.63 3.85
N GLY A 45 12.37 2.26 3.72
CA GLY A 45 13.14 2.45 2.50
C GLY A 45 14.14 1.33 2.30
N ALA A 46 14.42 1.00 1.03
CA ALA A 46 15.31 -0.10 0.69
C ALA A 46 16.75 0.11 1.18
N ALA A 47 17.18 1.36 1.38
CA ALA A 47 18.56 1.71 1.76
C ALA A 47 18.89 1.46 3.23
N THR A 48 17.89 1.40 4.11
CA THR A 48 18.11 1.31 5.56
C THR A 48 17.83 -0.08 6.13
N MET A 49 17.36 -1.02 5.31
CA MET A 49 16.83 -2.31 5.77
C MET A 49 15.75 -2.14 6.86
N ASP A 50 15.02 -1.02 6.83
CA ASP A 50 13.98 -0.75 7.82
C ASP A 50 12.66 -1.37 7.39
N GLN A 51 12.01 -2.09 8.31
CA GLN A 51 10.62 -2.45 8.13
C GLN A 51 9.76 -1.18 8.14
N GLY A 52 9.22 -0.86 6.97
CA GLY A 52 8.13 0.10 6.84
C GLY A 52 6.81 -0.52 7.29
N SER A 53 5.80 0.32 7.48
CA SER A 53 4.46 -0.14 7.87
C SER A 53 3.59 -0.60 6.70
N PHE A 54 4.19 -0.98 5.58
CA PHE A 54 3.50 -1.55 4.43
C PHE A 54 4.38 -2.58 3.74
N GLY A 55 3.79 -3.72 3.42
CA GLY A 55 4.36 -4.72 2.52
C GLY A 55 3.35 -5.84 2.33
N LEU A 56 3.04 -6.14 1.06
CA LEU A 56 2.04 -7.11 0.63
C LEU A 56 2.56 -7.84 -0.62
N SER A 57 2.81 -9.14 -0.51
CA SER A 57 3.38 -9.99 -1.56
C SER A 57 4.78 -9.57 -2.07
N ILE A 58 5.36 -10.41 -2.94
CA ILE A 58 6.59 -10.09 -3.67
C ILE A 58 6.39 -8.94 -4.67
N PRO A 59 7.44 -8.15 -4.95
CA PRO A 59 7.43 -7.27 -6.12
C PRO A 59 7.47 -8.10 -7.41
N PRO A 60 6.95 -7.58 -8.54
CA PRO A 60 7.05 -8.24 -9.85
C PRO A 60 8.47 -8.24 -10.45
N ALA A 61 9.46 -7.64 -9.77
CA ALA A 61 10.81 -7.43 -10.27
C ALA A 61 11.88 -7.69 -9.20
N ALA A 62 13.14 -7.79 -9.62
CA ALA A 62 14.29 -8.05 -8.74
C ALA A 62 14.66 -6.93 -7.76
N ALA A 63 13.81 -5.92 -7.62
CA ALA A 63 14.03 -4.80 -6.72
C ALA A 63 12.85 -4.67 -5.77
N LEU A 64 13.15 -4.41 -4.49
CA LEU A 64 12.15 -4.05 -3.48
C LEU A 64 11.39 -2.81 -3.97
N THR A 65 10.14 -3.01 -4.36
CA THR A 65 9.33 -1.98 -5.02
C THR A 65 7.85 -2.21 -4.75
N GLY A 66 7.05 -1.14 -4.86
CA GLY A 66 5.60 -1.22 -4.93
C GLY A 66 5.13 -1.75 -6.29
N SER A 67 3.89 -2.22 -6.35
CA SER A 67 3.25 -2.67 -7.58
C SER A 67 1.74 -2.37 -7.58
N GLN A 68 1.12 -2.62 -8.73
CA GLN A 68 -0.28 -2.28 -8.95
C GLN A 68 -1.01 -3.21 -9.92
N ASP A 69 -2.33 -3.26 -9.75
CA ASP A 69 -3.30 -3.92 -10.62
C ASP A 69 -2.92 -5.36 -10.98
N LEU A 70 -2.54 -5.62 -12.24
CA LEU A 70 -2.20 -6.98 -12.71
C LEU A 70 -0.96 -7.54 -12.01
N GLY A 71 -0.07 -6.68 -11.50
CA GLY A 71 1.05 -7.09 -10.65
C GLY A 71 0.63 -7.50 -9.23
N CYS A 72 -0.62 -7.24 -8.85
CA CYS A 72 -1.17 -7.47 -7.52
C CYS A 72 -2.30 -8.51 -7.58
N SER A 73 -1.92 -9.78 -7.77
CA SER A 73 -2.85 -10.91 -7.85
C SER A 73 -3.08 -11.65 -6.53
N ASN A 74 -2.09 -11.64 -5.65
CA ASN A 74 -2.06 -12.45 -4.42
C ASN A 74 -2.60 -11.61 -3.26
N ASP A 75 -1.73 -10.86 -2.59
CA ASP A 75 -2.07 -9.95 -1.50
C ASP A 75 -2.05 -8.50 -1.98
N TYR A 76 -3.12 -7.77 -1.66
CA TYR A 76 -3.24 -6.39 -2.07
C TYR A 76 -4.24 -5.60 -1.23
N LEU A 77 -4.05 -4.29 -1.26
CA LEU A 77 -5.11 -3.33 -0.95
C LEU A 77 -5.80 -2.92 -2.24
N GLN A 78 -7.12 -2.94 -2.25
CA GLN A 78 -7.91 -2.31 -3.29
C GLN A 78 -8.47 -0.98 -2.78
N ILE A 79 -8.11 0.10 -3.46
CA ILE A 79 -8.61 1.45 -3.21
C ILE A 79 -9.30 1.90 -4.50
N PRO A 80 -10.65 1.94 -4.55
CA PRO A 80 -11.35 2.34 -5.75
C PRO A 80 -11.01 3.79 -6.13
N GLY A 81 -10.67 4.01 -7.41
CA GLY A 81 -10.28 5.34 -7.89
C GLY A 81 -9.03 5.85 -7.20
N ALA A 82 -8.04 4.98 -6.96
CA ALA A 82 -6.79 5.37 -6.34
C ALA A 82 -6.02 6.31 -7.28
N GLU A 83 -5.61 7.43 -6.71
CA GLU A 83 -4.79 8.44 -7.35
C GLU A 83 -3.56 8.68 -6.49
N ARG A 84 -2.41 8.79 -7.13
CA ARG A 84 -1.15 9.05 -6.46
C ARG A 84 -1.08 10.53 -6.07
N ASP A 85 -0.76 10.79 -4.81
CA ASP A 85 -0.38 12.09 -4.30
C ASP A 85 1.11 12.02 -3.94
N ALA A 86 1.94 12.18 -4.97
CA ALA A 86 3.39 12.06 -4.86
C ALA A 86 3.99 13.24 -4.09
N ALA A 87 5.25 13.08 -3.65
CA ALA A 87 6.02 14.19 -3.12
C ALA A 87 6.04 15.38 -4.10
N SER A 88 5.95 16.58 -3.51
CA SER A 88 5.68 17.88 -4.14
C SER A 88 6.06 18.07 -5.63
N PRO A 89 5.19 18.71 -6.42
CA PRO A 89 3.90 19.25 -6.00
C PRO A 89 2.86 18.13 -5.87
N ASN A 90 2.19 18.13 -4.70
CA ASN A 90 0.99 17.34 -4.43
C ASN A 90 0.01 17.55 -5.59
N ASN A 91 -0.48 16.46 -6.17
CA ASN A 91 -1.28 16.52 -7.40
C ASN A 91 -2.70 15.99 -7.20
N PHE A 92 -3.05 15.55 -5.99
CA PHE A 92 -4.44 15.21 -5.71
C PHE A 92 -5.26 16.48 -5.48
N GLU A 93 -6.08 16.81 -6.48
CA GLU A 93 -7.09 17.86 -6.41
C GLU A 93 -8.47 17.24 -6.58
N VAL A 94 -9.34 17.42 -5.59
CA VAL A 94 -10.72 16.92 -5.67
C VAL A 94 -11.43 17.55 -6.88
N GLY A 95 -12.11 16.72 -7.65
CA GLY A 95 -12.81 17.12 -8.88
C GLY A 95 -11.96 16.98 -10.13
N THR A 96 -10.64 16.76 -9.98
CA THR A 96 -9.79 16.28 -11.08
C THR A 96 -9.73 14.76 -11.03
N VAL A 97 -9.54 14.12 -12.18
CA VAL A 97 -9.31 12.67 -12.25
C VAL A 97 -7.91 12.46 -12.79
N GLY A 98 -7.09 11.74 -12.04
CA GLY A 98 -5.76 11.34 -12.49
C GLY A 98 -5.84 10.63 -13.85
N ALA A 99 -4.84 10.85 -14.72
CA ALA A 99 -4.82 10.25 -16.06
C ALA A 99 -4.82 8.71 -16.04
N ILE A 100 -4.44 8.11 -14.91
CA ILE A 100 -4.37 6.67 -14.70
C ILE A 100 -4.99 6.38 -13.33
N ALA A 101 -6.10 5.65 -13.34
CA ALA A 101 -6.71 5.10 -12.14
C ALA A 101 -6.12 3.70 -11.89
N HIS A 102 -5.56 3.51 -10.70
CA HIS A 102 -5.18 2.20 -10.21
C HIS A 102 -6.22 1.73 -9.20
N GLU A 103 -6.43 0.43 -9.11
CA GLU A 103 -7.37 -0.11 -8.12
C GLU A 103 -6.67 -0.95 -7.08
N ARG A 104 -5.62 -1.70 -7.45
CA ARG A 104 -4.92 -2.61 -6.52
C ARG A 104 -3.50 -2.13 -6.28
N ILE A 105 -3.05 -2.20 -5.03
CA ILE A 105 -1.72 -1.81 -4.57
C ILE A 105 -1.12 -2.95 -3.73
N CYS A 106 0.12 -3.31 -4.04
CA CYS A 106 0.88 -4.35 -3.35
C CYS A 106 2.39 -4.08 -3.51
N GLY A 107 3.21 -5.08 -3.24
CA GLY A 107 4.66 -5.00 -3.24
C GLY A 107 5.20 -4.55 -1.87
N ARG A 108 6.47 -4.15 -1.88
CA ARG A 108 7.23 -3.83 -0.66
C ARG A 108 7.08 -2.38 -0.20
N PHE A 109 6.50 -1.54 -1.04
CA PHE A 109 6.26 -0.13 -0.74
C PHE A 109 4.86 0.30 -1.14
N PHE A 110 4.26 1.17 -0.32
CA PHE A 110 2.92 1.69 -0.52
C PHE A 110 2.95 2.78 -1.59
N GLY A 111 2.64 2.39 -2.82
CA GLY A 111 2.60 3.30 -3.94
C GLY A 111 2.77 2.56 -5.27
N PHE A 112 2.31 3.18 -6.34
CA PHE A 112 2.29 2.60 -7.68
C PHE A 112 2.90 3.55 -8.70
N ALA A 113 3.39 3.06 -9.84
CA ALA A 113 4.03 3.94 -10.81
C ALA A 113 3.01 4.92 -11.41
N ALA A 114 3.49 6.10 -11.83
CA ALA A 114 2.68 7.03 -12.63
C ALA A 114 2.35 6.50 -14.04
N ILE A 115 2.72 5.26 -14.37
CA ILE A 115 2.46 4.58 -15.64
C ILE A 115 1.93 3.18 -15.32
N ALA A 116 0.82 2.77 -15.94
CA ALA A 116 0.26 1.45 -15.73
C ALA A 116 1.20 0.32 -16.18
N GLY A 117 1.29 -0.73 -15.36
CA GLY A 117 2.11 -1.92 -15.64
C GLY A 117 3.62 -1.77 -15.40
N VAL A 118 4.06 -0.65 -14.83
CA VAL A 118 5.46 -0.41 -14.46
C VAL A 118 5.64 -0.57 -12.95
N ILE A 119 6.82 -1.04 -12.54
CA ILE A 119 7.24 -1.14 -11.13
C ILE A 119 7.04 0.21 -10.41
N GLY A 120 6.41 0.18 -9.25
CA GLY A 120 5.94 1.33 -8.48
C GLY A 120 6.95 1.93 -7.51
N ALA A 121 6.46 2.31 -6.33
CA ALA A 121 7.22 3.08 -5.34
C ALA A 121 8.52 2.40 -4.90
N ALA A 122 9.56 3.19 -4.60
CA ALA A 122 10.84 2.70 -4.07
C ALA A 122 11.01 2.95 -2.56
N ASN A 123 10.03 3.61 -1.95
CA ASN A 123 9.94 3.93 -0.52
C ASN A 123 8.48 4.17 -0.11
N ASN A 124 8.24 4.32 1.19
CA ASN A 124 6.91 4.49 1.79
C ASN A 124 6.53 5.97 2.05
N ASP A 125 7.08 6.91 1.26
CA ASP A 125 6.90 8.36 1.47
C ASP A 125 5.73 8.96 0.65
N GLU A 126 4.96 8.11 -0.03
CA GLU A 126 3.88 8.52 -0.91
C GLU A 126 2.52 8.46 -0.20
N SER A 127 1.60 9.30 -0.66
CA SER A 127 0.18 9.19 -0.30
C SER A 127 -0.64 8.70 -1.49
N ILE A 128 -1.64 7.87 -1.21
CA ILE A 128 -2.62 7.40 -2.20
C ILE A 128 -3.98 7.95 -1.78
N CYS A 129 -4.61 8.69 -2.67
CA CYS A 129 -5.87 9.35 -2.44
C CYS A 129 -7.00 8.74 -3.27
N THR A 130 -8.24 8.98 -2.87
CA THR A 130 -9.43 8.69 -3.65
C THR A 130 -10.52 9.69 -3.34
N GLN A 131 -11.28 10.04 -4.38
CA GLN A 131 -12.54 10.78 -4.27
C GLN A 131 -13.77 9.90 -4.53
N GLN A 132 -13.56 8.61 -4.76
CA GLN A 132 -14.64 7.66 -5.02
C GLN A 132 -15.39 7.32 -3.71
N ARG A 133 -16.70 7.56 -3.73
CA ARG A 133 -17.57 7.33 -2.57
C ARG A 133 -18.43 6.06 -2.77
N PRO A 134 -18.71 5.30 -1.70
CA PRO A 134 -18.21 5.50 -0.33
C PRO A 134 -16.71 5.23 -0.20
N PHE A 135 -16.04 5.93 0.72
CA PHE A 135 -14.61 5.74 0.98
C PHE A 135 -14.38 4.34 1.58
N ARG A 136 -13.67 3.50 0.84
CA ARG A 136 -13.42 2.12 1.24
C ARG A 136 -12.04 1.64 0.80
N VAL A 137 -11.48 0.76 1.61
CA VAL A 137 -10.28 -0.02 1.28
C VAL A 137 -10.63 -1.49 1.44
N ILE A 138 -10.41 -2.30 0.41
CA ILE A 138 -10.58 -3.75 0.49
C ILE A 138 -9.20 -4.35 0.73
N PHE A 139 -9.07 -5.18 1.75
CA PHE A 139 -7.86 -5.97 1.94
C PHE A 139 -8.15 -7.41 1.52
N LYS A 140 -7.34 -7.91 0.59
CA LYS A 140 -7.40 -9.29 0.14
C LYS A 140 -6.03 -9.93 0.30
N THR A 141 -6.00 -11.10 0.92
CA THR A 141 -4.84 -11.99 0.93
C THR A 141 -5.24 -13.34 0.37
N ASP A 142 -4.28 -14.02 -0.25
CA ASP A 142 -4.48 -15.39 -0.68
C ASP A 142 -4.16 -16.39 0.44
N ALA A 143 -4.03 -17.67 0.10
CA ALA A 143 -3.89 -18.71 1.11
C ALA A 143 -2.47 -18.84 1.66
N ASP A 144 -1.45 -18.47 0.89
CA ASP A 144 -0.08 -18.94 1.09
C ASP A 144 0.94 -17.87 0.72
N GLU A 145 1.84 -17.55 1.65
CA GLU A 145 2.98 -16.68 1.37
C GLU A 145 4.04 -17.43 0.53
N MET A 146 4.70 -16.73 -0.39
CA MET A 146 5.78 -17.28 -1.20
C MET A 146 7.04 -17.50 -0.34
N THR A 147 7.53 -18.74 -0.29
CA THR A 147 8.65 -19.19 0.57
C THR A 147 9.76 -19.90 -0.22
N GLY A 148 10.24 -19.27 -1.30
CA GLY A 148 11.35 -19.75 -2.12
C GLY A 148 12.74 -19.58 -1.48
N ALA A 149 13.77 -19.39 -2.32
CA ALA A 149 15.12 -19.13 -1.83
C ALA A 149 15.17 -17.83 -1.01
N ALA A 150 16.20 -17.68 -0.16
CA ALA A 150 16.42 -16.50 0.69
C ALA A 150 16.76 -15.24 -0.15
N SER A 151 15.76 -14.73 -0.87
CA SER A 151 15.83 -13.65 -1.84
C SER A 151 14.47 -12.94 -1.91
N PRO A 152 14.40 -11.60 -1.88
CA PRO A 152 13.14 -10.86 -1.86
C PRO A 152 12.20 -11.09 -3.06
N GLU A 153 12.75 -11.62 -4.16
CA GLU A 153 12.04 -11.96 -5.40
C GLU A 153 11.29 -13.27 -5.33
N THR A 154 11.75 -14.18 -4.46
CA THR A 154 11.20 -15.54 -4.36
C THR A 154 10.70 -15.85 -2.97
N ASN A 155 10.89 -14.96 -1.99
CA ASN A 155 10.45 -15.14 -0.63
C ASN A 155 9.93 -13.83 -0.03
N GLU A 156 8.68 -13.86 0.42
CA GLU A 156 7.97 -12.69 0.94
C GLU A 156 8.47 -12.24 2.30
N ALA A 157 9.08 -13.14 3.07
CA ALA A 157 9.72 -12.81 4.35
C ALA A 157 11.10 -12.14 4.16
N GLU A 158 11.69 -12.25 2.97
CA GLU A 158 13.03 -11.73 2.70
C GLU A 158 13.00 -10.29 2.20
N GLY A 159 14.00 -9.53 2.61
CA GLY A 159 14.10 -8.11 2.33
C GLY A 159 13.20 -7.24 3.21
N PHE A 160 13.54 -5.95 3.26
CA PHE A 160 12.90 -4.98 4.14
C PHE A 160 12.42 -3.78 3.32
N PRO A 161 11.11 -3.46 3.31
CA PRO A 161 10.03 -4.14 4.04
C PRO A 161 9.69 -5.55 3.52
N GLY A 162 9.23 -6.41 4.43
CA GLY A 162 8.74 -7.76 4.10
C GLY A 162 7.38 -7.71 3.39
N GLY A 163 7.12 -8.59 2.43
CA GLY A 163 5.84 -8.73 1.73
C GLY A 163 4.75 -9.35 2.60
N ILE A 164 5.12 -9.95 3.73
CA ILE A 164 4.20 -10.62 4.64
C ILE A 164 3.60 -9.69 5.72
N ILE A 165 4.06 -8.43 5.83
CA ILE A 165 3.90 -7.66 7.07
C ILE A 165 2.50 -7.02 7.22
N GLY A 166 1.85 -6.70 6.10
CA GLY A 166 0.53 -6.07 6.08
C GLY A 166 0.62 -4.56 5.91
N PHE A 167 -0.30 -3.83 6.54
CA PHE A 167 -0.35 -2.36 6.47
C PHE A 167 -0.80 -1.69 7.78
N LEU A 168 -0.15 -0.59 8.12
CA LEU A 168 -0.63 0.44 9.03
C LEU A 168 -0.59 1.78 8.31
N LEU A 169 -1.77 2.34 8.05
CA LEU A 169 -1.94 3.56 7.29
C LEU A 169 -2.57 4.64 8.18
N ASN A 170 -2.05 5.86 8.08
CA ASN A 170 -2.73 7.08 8.48
C ASN A 170 -3.67 7.52 7.37
N PHE A 171 -4.73 8.24 7.72
CA PHE A 171 -5.65 8.82 6.73
C PHE A 171 -6.00 10.27 7.04
N ALA A 172 -6.28 11.04 5.98
CA ALA A 172 -6.75 12.42 6.08
C ALA A 172 -7.86 12.67 5.07
N LEU A 173 -8.96 13.28 5.53
CA LEU A 173 -10.07 13.71 4.67
C LEU A 173 -9.72 15.01 3.95
N GLN A 174 -9.97 15.04 2.65
CA GLN A 174 -9.74 16.18 1.77
C GLN A 174 -11.01 16.99 1.59
N ASP A 175 -10.87 18.31 1.60
CA ASP A 175 -11.98 19.23 1.33
C ASP A 175 -12.50 19.08 -0.10
N CYS A 176 -13.75 19.47 -0.28
CA CYS A 176 -14.24 19.92 -1.58
C CYS A 176 -13.64 21.31 -1.88
#